data_AF-A0A0N4XHY7-F1
#
_entry.id   AF-A0A0N4XHY7-F1
#
_cell.length_a   1.000
_cell.length_b   1.000
_cell.length_c   1.000
_cell.angle_alpha   90.00
_cell.angle_beta   90.00
_cell.angle_gamma   90.00
#
_symmetry.space_group_name_H-M   'P 1'
#
loop_
_entity.id
_entity.type
_entity.pdbx_description
1 polymer ?
#
loop_
_entity_poly.entity_id
_entity_poly.type
_entity_poly.pdbx_seq_one_letter_code
_entity_poly.pdbx_strand_id
1 'polypeptide(L)'
;MVFNKPFVEKPVSAEDHNIYIYYPSSVGGGSQRLFRKINNRSSWYSPVSEVRKDGSYIYEDFIPADGTDVKVYAVGPYYAHAEARKAPGLDGKVERDADGKEVRYPVILSHKEKMIARRVVLAFGQTVCGFDLLRANGKSYVCDVNGFSFVKTSTKYYEDTAKILGNTIMRRLATTMKVRIPYQMPVGEQEPPPLLDLGLGDDPPIVSTPSGKLMELRCVLAVIRHGDRTPKQKMKVIVHDERFFALFKKYDGFKKNEIKMKRPNQLMEVLELAREILAEHMVSFIFDRF
;
A
#
# COMPACT_ATOMS: atom_id res chain seq x y z
N MET A 1 0.54 24.47 -25.47
CA MET A 1 -0.34 24.34 -24.29
C MET A 1 0.24 25.21 -23.20
N VAL A 2 -0.58 26.00 -22.50
CA VAL A 2 -0.14 26.93 -21.43
C VAL A 2 -0.85 26.52 -20.15
N PHE A 3 -0.09 26.34 -19.05
CA PHE A 3 -0.64 26.06 -17.72
C PHE A 3 -0.59 27.32 -16.86
N ASN A 4 -1.75 27.72 -16.36
CA ASN A 4 -1.84 28.82 -15.39
C ASN A 4 -1.57 28.28 -13.99
N LYS A 5 -0.89 29.07 -13.14
CA LYS A 5 -0.74 28.69 -11.74
C LYS A 5 -2.10 28.79 -11.00
N PRO A 6 -2.45 27.84 -10.13
CA PRO A 6 -1.62 26.73 -9.71
C PRO A 6 -1.59 25.55 -10.68
N PHE A 7 -0.41 24.94 -10.83
CA PHE A 7 -0.20 23.71 -11.60
C PHE A 7 0.76 22.78 -10.87
N VAL A 8 0.74 21.49 -11.23
CA VAL A 8 1.58 20.44 -10.66
C VAL A 8 2.63 20.02 -11.69
N GLU A 9 3.85 19.79 -11.22
CA GLU A 9 4.97 19.23 -11.99
C GLU A 9 5.41 17.92 -11.33
N LYS A 10 5.22 16.81 -12.05
CA LYS A 10 5.61 15.46 -11.61
C LYS A 10 6.80 14.97 -12.42
N PRO A 11 7.81 14.33 -11.82
CA PRO A 11 8.81 13.57 -12.58
C PRO A 11 8.14 12.51 -13.46
N VAL A 12 8.70 12.22 -14.64
CA VAL A 12 8.20 11.13 -15.50
C VAL A 12 8.33 9.75 -14.83
N SER A 13 9.30 9.59 -13.93
CA SER A 13 9.44 8.37 -13.13
C SER A 13 8.44 8.37 -11.98
N ALA A 14 7.52 7.41 -11.97
CA ALA A 14 6.57 7.22 -10.88
C ALA A 14 7.24 6.86 -9.53
N GLU A 15 8.49 6.39 -9.55
CA GLU A 15 9.26 6.12 -8.32
C GLU A 15 9.90 7.39 -7.74
N ASP A 16 9.98 8.49 -8.51
CA ASP A 16 10.43 9.78 -8.01
C ASP A 16 9.24 10.59 -7.46
N HIS A 17 9.19 10.71 -6.14
CA HIS A 17 8.11 11.35 -5.41
C HIS A 17 8.34 12.86 -5.19
N ASN A 18 9.32 13.47 -5.86
CA ASN A 18 9.60 14.89 -5.80
C ASN A 18 8.62 15.69 -6.69
N ILE A 19 7.36 15.76 -6.26
CA ILE A 19 6.26 16.43 -6.97
C ILE A 19 6.16 17.88 -6.51
N TYR A 20 6.14 18.83 -7.44
CA TYR A 20 6.13 20.26 -7.12
C TYR A 20 4.77 20.88 -7.50
N ILE A 21 4.24 21.76 -6.65
CA ILE A 21 3.03 22.53 -6.91
C ILE A 21 3.45 24.00 -6.95
N TYR A 22 3.15 24.70 -8.04
CA TYR A 22 3.53 26.10 -8.22
C TYR A 22 2.34 27.01 -7.97
N TYR A 23 2.51 28.04 -7.13
CA TYR A 23 1.41 28.93 -6.75
C TYR A 23 1.42 30.26 -7.52
N PRO A 24 0.24 30.84 -7.83
CA PRO A 24 0.17 32.13 -8.49
C PRO A 24 0.66 33.25 -7.58
N SER A 25 1.18 34.33 -8.17
CA SER A 25 1.66 35.50 -7.41
C SER A 25 0.56 36.14 -6.57
N SER A 26 -0.71 35.99 -6.96
CA SER A 26 -1.87 36.49 -6.20
C SER A 26 -2.03 35.89 -4.81
N VAL A 27 -1.43 34.72 -4.54
CA VAL A 27 -1.44 34.06 -3.23
C VAL A 27 -0.04 34.01 -2.59
N GLY A 28 0.88 34.86 -3.04
CA GLY A 28 2.25 34.95 -2.52
C GLY A 28 3.32 34.23 -3.36
N GLY A 29 2.92 33.50 -4.40
CA GLY A 29 3.85 32.79 -5.29
C GLY A 29 4.55 31.61 -4.61
N GLY A 30 5.73 31.26 -5.11
CA GLY A 30 6.53 30.14 -4.62
C GLY A 30 6.03 28.78 -5.12
N SER A 31 6.50 27.73 -4.44
CA SER A 31 6.16 26.34 -4.73
C SER A 31 6.11 25.46 -3.48
N GLN A 32 5.17 24.51 -3.45
CA GLN A 32 5.18 23.42 -2.49
C GLN A 32 5.96 22.24 -3.08
N ARG A 33 6.94 21.74 -2.35
CA ARG A 33 7.79 20.63 -2.79
C ARG A 33 7.47 19.39 -1.96
N LEU A 34 6.75 18.46 -2.57
CA LEU A 34 6.39 17.18 -1.96
C LEU A 34 7.57 16.23 -2.07
N PHE A 35 7.65 15.31 -1.14
CA PHE A 35 8.66 14.26 -1.12
C PHE A 35 8.12 13.03 -0.39
N ARG A 36 8.77 11.90 -0.58
CA ARG A 36 8.45 10.68 0.16
C ARG A 36 8.59 10.95 1.66
N LYS A 37 7.48 10.84 2.40
CA LYS A 37 7.37 11.18 3.82
C LYS A 37 8.61 10.80 4.66
N ILE A 38 9.18 11.81 5.32
CA ILE A 38 10.28 11.69 6.28
C ILE A 38 9.74 12.18 7.63
N ASN A 39 9.71 11.30 8.64
CA ASN A 39 9.16 11.61 9.96
C ASN A 39 7.70 12.11 9.90
N ASN A 40 7.48 13.39 10.21
CA ASN A 40 6.18 14.04 10.26
C ASN A 40 5.95 15.02 9.11
N ARG A 41 6.82 15.01 8.10
CA ARG A 41 6.68 15.88 6.93
C ARG A 41 6.53 15.09 5.63
N SER A 42 5.68 15.61 4.75
CA SER A 42 5.44 15.11 3.38
C SER A 42 5.66 16.18 2.31
N SER A 43 5.82 17.45 2.70
CA SER A 43 6.20 18.53 1.80
C SER A 43 6.83 19.70 2.58
N TRP A 44 7.40 20.67 1.87
CA TRP A 44 7.88 21.94 2.39
C TRP A 44 7.64 23.08 1.39
N TYR A 45 7.43 24.29 1.90
CA TYR A 45 7.26 25.49 1.08
C TYR A 45 8.61 26.07 0.65
N SER A 46 8.76 26.38 -0.63
CA SER A 46 9.90 27.06 -1.23
C SER A 46 9.47 28.40 -1.82
N PRO A 47 10.25 29.48 -1.64
CA PRO A 47 9.97 30.75 -2.31
C PRO A 47 10.21 30.71 -3.82
N VAL A 48 10.88 29.65 -4.33
CA VAL A 48 11.20 29.51 -5.75
C VAL A 48 9.93 29.29 -6.57
N SER A 49 9.71 30.17 -7.55
CA SER A 49 8.52 30.19 -8.40
C SER A 49 8.76 29.62 -9.81
N GLU A 50 9.99 29.18 -10.09
CA GLU A 50 10.45 28.69 -11.39
C GLU A 50 10.42 27.16 -11.47
N VAL A 51 10.07 26.65 -12.66
CA VAL A 51 10.07 25.22 -12.97
C VAL A 51 11.48 24.64 -13.00
N ARG A 52 11.60 23.34 -12.71
CA ARG A 52 12.89 22.63 -12.85
C ARG A 52 13.31 22.62 -14.32
N LYS A 53 14.63 22.70 -14.56
CA LYS A 53 15.21 22.75 -15.92
C LYS A 53 15.90 21.45 -16.34
N ASP A 54 16.30 20.63 -15.38
CA ASP A 54 17.02 19.39 -15.62
C ASP A 54 16.13 18.17 -15.39
N GLY A 55 15.85 17.42 -16.46
CA GLY A 55 15.03 16.20 -16.41
C GLY A 55 13.77 16.31 -17.26
N SER A 56 12.86 15.34 -17.09
CA SER A 56 11.60 15.28 -17.81
C SER A 56 10.43 15.23 -16.83
N TYR A 57 9.40 16.02 -17.13
CA TYR A 57 8.28 16.24 -16.22
C TYR A 57 6.94 16.19 -16.94
N ILE A 58 5.91 15.80 -16.20
CA ILE A 58 4.51 15.88 -16.57
C ILE A 58 3.94 17.11 -15.85
N TYR A 59 3.35 18.01 -16.63
CA TYR A 59 2.62 19.17 -16.11
C TYR A 59 1.12 18.91 -16.20
N GLU A 60 0.40 19.17 -15.12
CA GLU A 60 -1.05 19.01 -15.04
C GLU A 60 -1.68 20.18 -14.27
N ASP A 61 -2.94 20.47 -14.58
CA ASP A 61 -3.72 21.47 -13.84
C ASP A 61 -3.84 21.04 -12.37
N PHE A 62 -3.70 22.00 -11.46
CA PHE A 62 -3.94 21.74 -10.06
C PHE A 62 -5.44 21.54 -9.80
N ILE A 63 -5.80 20.39 -9.26
CA ILE A 63 -7.19 20.07 -8.91
C ILE A 63 -7.44 20.51 -7.45
N PRO A 64 -8.32 21.50 -7.20
CA PRO A 64 -8.61 21.98 -5.86
C PRO A 64 -9.56 20.99 -5.15
N ALA A 65 -9.00 19.90 -4.63
CA ALA A 65 -9.74 18.94 -3.83
C ALA A 65 -10.03 19.50 -2.42
N ASP A 66 -10.95 18.88 -1.68
CA ASP A 66 -11.38 19.26 -0.32
C ASP A 66 -10.32 19.01 0.77
N GLY A 67 -9.04 19.24 0.46
CA GLY A 67 -7.91 19.09 1.38
C GLY A 67 -7.55 17.65 1.72
N THR A 68 -8.17 16.66 1.08
CA THR A 68 -7.91 15.23 1.31
C THR A 68 -7.67 14.47 0.01
N ASP A 69 -6.75 13.51 0.09
CA ASP A 69 -6.48 12.53 -0.96
C ASP A 69 -7.21 11.24 -0.63
N VAL A 70 -8.06 10.76 -1.54
CA VAL A 70 -8.76 9.48 -1.40
C VAL A 70 -7.88 8.37 -1.94
N LYS A 71 -7.40 7.47 -1.07
CA LYS A 71 -6.61 6.30 -1.44
C LYS A 71 -7.52 5.11 -1.64
N VAL A 72 -7.51 4.56 -2.83
CA VAL A 72 -8.32 3.40 -3.21
C VAL A 72 -7.45 2.17 -3.34
N TYR A 73 -7.94 1.05 -2.82
CA TYR A 73 -7.28 -0.25 -2.80
C TYR A 73 -8.26 -1.29 -3.36
N ALA A 74 -8.09 -1.61 -4.63
CA ALA A 74 -8.92 -2.57 -5.34
C ALA A 74 -8.35 -4.00 -5.25
N VAL A 75 -9.25 -4.97 -5.16
CA VAL A 75 -8.94 -6.41 -5.20
C VAL A 75 -9.90 -7.07 -6.19
N GLY A 76 -9.41 -7.28 -7.41
CA GLY A 76 -10.24 -7.61 -8.55
C GLY A 76 -11.12 -6.42 -9.01
N PRO A 77 -11.91 -6.62 -10.07
CA PRO A 77 -12.67 -5.55 -10.71
C PRO A 77 -13.91 -5.09 -9.94
N TYR A 78 -14.32 -5.78 -8.87
CA TYR A 78 -15.61 -5.57 -8.21
C TYR A 78 -15.50 -5.19 -6.72
N TYR A 79 -14.30 -5.26 -6.14
CA TYR A 79 -14.07 -4.86 -4.76
C TYR A 79 -13.05 -3.72 -4.70
N ALA A 80 -13.38 -2.68 -3.94
CA ALA A 80 -12.49 -1.56 -3.66
C ALA A 80 -12.76 -1.03 -2.25
N HIS A 81 -11.68 -0.90 -1.47
CA HIS A 81 -11.66 -0.20 -0.20
C HIS A 81 -11.11 1.21 -0.40
N ALA A 82 -11.64 2.21 0.32
CA ALA A 82 -11.14 3.57 0.23
C ALA A 82 -10.98 4.23 1.61
N GLU A 83 -9.87 4.96 1.77
CA GLU A 83 -9.56 5.77 2.94
C GLU A 83 -9.04 7.14 2.49
N ALA A 84 -9.49 8.22 3.13
CA ALA A 84 -8.96 9.56 2.90
C ALA A 84 -7.82 9.87 3.87
N ARG A 85 -6.85 10.65 3.39
CA ARG A 85 -5.78 11.24 4.20
C ARG A 85 -5.65 12.72 3.88
N LYS A 86 -5.08 13.50 4.79
CA LYS A 86 -4.77 14.91 4.53
C LYS A 86 -3.83 15.05 3.34
N ALA A 87 -4.18 15.93 2.41
CA ALA A 87 -3.39 16.19 1.21
C ALA A 87 -2.03 16.81 1.58
N PRO A 88 -0.90 16.33 1.02
CA PRO A 88 0.43 16.85 1.31
C PRO A 88 0.66 18.26 0.76
N GLY A 89 -0.17 18.71 -0.18
CA GLY A 89 -0.11 20.05 -0.78
C GLY A 89 -0.52 21.19 0.16
N LEU A 90 -1.14 20.89 1.31
CA LEU A 90 -1.63 21.91 2.26
C LEU A 90 -0.48 22.52 3.08
N ASP A 91 -0.08 21.87 4.17
CA ASP A 91 0.96 22.36 5.10
C ASP A 91 2.16 21.40 5.20
N GLY A 92 2.07 20.23 4.56
CA GLY A 92 3.07 19.16 4.63
C GLY A 92 3.19 18.49 5.99
N LYS A 93 2.38 18.85 6.99
CA LYS A 93 2.40 18.27 8.33
C LYS A 93 1.50 17.05 8.36
N VAL A 94 2.08 15.90 8.70
CA VAL A 94 1.33 14.66 8.76
C VAL A 94 0.61 14.53 10.09
N GLU A 95 -0.71 14.40 10.03
CA GLU A 95 -1.56 14.17 11.18
C GLU A 95 -1.40 12.74 11.70
N ARG A 96 -1.27 12.64 13.03
CA ARG A 96 -1.10 11.36 13.71
C ARG A 96 -2.07 11.22 14.87
N ASP A 97 -2.54 10.00 15.08
CA ASP A 97 -3.34 9.62 16.24
C ASP A 97 -2.47 9.49 17.50
N ALA A 98 -3.11 9.18 18.63
CA ALA A 98 -2.43 8.99 19.92
C ALA A 98 -1.38 7.85 19.89
N ASP A 99 -1.53 6.88 19.00
CA ASP A 99 -0.58 5.77 18.80
C ASP A 99 0.58 6.14 17.84
N GLY A 100 0.58 7.37 17.31
CA GLY A 100 1.55 7.85 16.35
C GLY A 100 1.40 7.26 14.94
N LYS A 101 0.26 6.64 14.62
CA LYS A 101 -0.10 6.24 13.25
C LYS A 101 -0.71 7.42 12.52
N GLU A 102 -0.65 7.39 11.20
CA GLU A 102 -1.22 8.45 10.37
C GLU A 102 -2.75 8.37 10.35
N VAL A 103 -3.41 9.50 10.58
CA VAL A 103 -4.87 9.57 10.64
C VAL A 103 -5.46 9.25 9.26
N ARG A 104 -6.53 8.44 9.27
CA ARG A 104 -7.25 7.98 8.07
C ARG A 104 -8.74 8.10 8.33
N TYR A 105 -9.46 8.57 7.33
CA TYR A 105 -10.92 8.67 7.39
C TYR A 105 -11.52 7.62 6.46
N PRO A 106 -12.50 6.82 6.91
CA PRO A 106 -13.17 5.87 6.03
C PRO A 106 -13.89 6.62 4.90
N VAL A 107 -13.78 6.11 3.68
CA VAL A 107 -14.44 6.71 2.51
C VAL A 107 -15.35 5.67 1.86
N ILE A 108 -16.59 6.07 1.63
CA ILE A 108 -17.51 5.31 0.76
C ILE A 108 -17.34 5.81 -0.67
N LEU A 109 -17.02 4.89 -1.58
CA LEU A 109 -16.96 5.18 -3.01
C LEU A 109 -18.35 5.24 -3.61
N SER A 110 -18.59 6.28 -4.42
CA SER A 110 -19.78 6.37 -5.27
C SER A 110 -19.78 5.29 -6.35
N HIS A 111 -20.94 5.06 -6.98
CA HIS A 111 -21.03 4.12 -8.10
C HIS A 111 -20.06 4.48 -9.25
N LYS A 112 -19.93 5.78 -9.57
CA LYS A 112 -18.98 6.27 -10.59
C LYS A 112 -17.53 5.91 -10.22
N GLU A 113 -17.15 6.08 -8.96
CA GLU A 113 -15.79 5.77 -8.49
C GLU A 113 -15.50 4.27 -8.43
N LYS A 114 -16.50 3.44 -8.10
CA LYS A 114 -16.38 1.98 -8.22
C LYS A 114 -16.13 1.57 -9.67
N MET A 115 -16.79 2.22 -10.63
CA MET A 115 -16.54 2.00 -12.06
C MET A 115 -15.15 2.48 -12.48
N ILE A 116 -14.63 3.57 -11.91
CA ILE A 116 -13.23 3.98 -12.09
C ILE A 116 -12.28 2.90 -11.57
N ALA A 117 -12.49 2.39 -10.35
CA ALA A 117 -11.68 1.32 -9.76
C ALA A 117 -11.65 0.07 -10.65
N ARG A 118 -12.81 -0.35 -11.16
CA ARG A 118 -12.93 -1.44 -12.13
C ARG A 118 -12.09 -1.19 -13.38
N ARG A 119 -12.21 0.00 -13.98
CA ARG A 119 -11.46 0.37 -15.18
C ARG A 119 -9.95 0.39 -14.94
N VAL A 120 -9.49 0.90 -13.80
CA VAL A 120 -8.06 0.91 -13.43
C VAL A 120 -7.53 -0.53 -13.31
N VAL A 121 -8.21 -1.40 -12.56
CA VAL A 121 -7.80 -2.81 -12.40
C VAL A 121 -7.69 -3.52 -13.75
N LEU A 122 -8.69 -3.35 -14.62
CA LEU A 122 -8.72 -3.98 -15.94
C LEU A 122 -7.67 -3.39 -16.90
N ALA A 123 -7.48 -2.07 -16.91
CA ALA A 123 -6.53 -1.41 -17.79
C ALA A 123 -5.08 -1.75 -17.47
N PHE A 124 -4.73 -1.82 -16.18
CA PHE A 124 -3.37 -2.14 -15.73
C PHE A 124 -3.12 -3.65 -15.54
N GLY A 125 -4.17 -4.48 -15.63
CA GLY A 125 -4.07 -5.93 -15.41
C GLY A 125 -3.61 -6.33 -14.01
N GLN A 126 -3.78 -5.43 -13.02
CA GLN A 126 -3.33 -5.64 -11.65
C GLN A 126 -4.51 -6.03 -10.75
N THR A 127 -4.63 -7.31 -10.37
CA THR A 127 -5.72 -7.77 -9.49
C THR A 127 -5.73 -7.02 -8.16
N VAL A 128 -4.58 -6.85 -7.53
CA VAL A 128 -4.45 -5.99 -6.34
C VAL A 128 -3.84 -4.67 -6.79
N CYS A 129 -4.61 -3.59 -6.73
CA CYS A 129 -4.19 -2.30 -7.27
C CYS A 129 -4.56 -1.14 -6.33
N GLY A 130 -3.56 -0.36 -5.95
CA GLY A 130 -3.72 0.91 -5.26
C GLY A 130 -3.67 2.08 -6.24
N PHE A 131 -4.51 3.08 -6.04
CA PHE A 131 -4.49 4.33 -6.79
C PHE A 131 -5.08 5.47 -5.96
N ASP A 132 -4.74 6.70 -6.31
CA ASP A 132 -5.20 7.90 -5.62
C ASP A 132 -6.26 8.64 -6.45
N LEU A 133 -7.29 9.12 -5.76
CA LEU A 133 -8.40 9.91 -6.30
C LEU A 133 -8.43 11.30 -5.66
N LEU A 134 -8.62 12.31 -6.49
CA LEU A 134 -8.97 13.67 -6.10
C LEU A 134 -10.45 13.91 -6.38
N ARG A 135 -11.21 14.33 -5.37
CA ARG A 135 -12.60 14.75 -5.51
C ARG A 135 -12.65 16.26 -5.60
N ALA A 136 -13.15 16.80 -6.70
CA ALA A 136 -13.29 18.24 -6.91
C ALA A 136 -14.44 18.53 -7.89
N ASN A 137 -15.21 19.58 -7.61
CA ASN A 137 -16.31 20.04 -8.48
C ASN A 137 -17.30 18.93 -8.87
N GLY A 138 -17.65 18.06 -7.92
CA GLY A 138 -18.56 16.92 -8.15
C GLY A 138 -18.01 15.81 -9.07
N LYS A 139 -16.71 15.85 -9.39
CA LYS A 139 -16.00 14.86 -10.21
C LYS A 139 -14.89 14.20 -9.39
N SER A 140 -14.48 13.01 -9.84
CA SER A 140 -13.36 12.26 -9.26
C SER A 140 -12.30 12.02 -10.33
N TYR A 141 -11.06 12.38 -10.03
CA TYR A 141 -9.93 12.30 -10.93
C TYR A 141 -8.87 11.35 -10.37
N VAL A 142 -8.41 10.40 -11.18
CA VAL A 142 -7.27 9.54 -10.82
C VAL A 142 -5.99 10.33 -11.06
N CYS A 143 -5.19 10.55 -10.02
CA CYS A 143 -3.96 11.33 -10.12
C CYS A 143 -2.67 10.50 -9.99
N ASP A 144 -2.78 9.26 -9.49
CA ASP A 144 -1.67 8.32 -9.33
C ASP A 144 -2.18 6.86 -9.31
N VAL A 145 -1.47 5.95 -9.99
CA VAL A 145 -1.74 4.50 -9.98
C VAL A 145 -0.47 3.76 -9.55
N ASN A 146 -0.52 3.20 -8.34
CA ASN A 146 0.64 2.64 -7.63
C ASN A 146 0.86 1.14 -7.90
N GLY A 147 -0.07 0.47 -8.57
CA GLY A 147 -0.04 -0.99 -8.72
C GLY A 147 -0.23 -1.71 -7.38
N PHE A 148 0.54 -2.77 -7.11
CA PHE A 148 0.31 -3.64 -5.95
C PHE A 148 0.40 -2.89 -4.61
N SER A 149 -0.72 -2.81 -3.90
CA SER A 149 -0.83 -2.07 -2.64
C SER A 149 -1.92 -2.66 -1.75
N PHE A 150 -1.61 -2.89 -0.47
CA PHE A 150 -2.59 -3.30 0.54
C PHE A 150 -2.94 -2.17 1.50
N VAL A 151 -4.20 -2.17 1.93
CA VAL A 151 -4.66 -1.41 3.09
C VAL A 151 -3.91 -1.91 4.31
N LYS A 152 -3.61 -0.99 5.23
CA LYS A 152 -2.99 -1.33 6.51
C LYS A 152 -4.05 -1.22 7.58
N THR A 153 -3.91 -2.07 8.61
CA THR A 153 -4.67 -1.99 9.87
C THR A 153 -6.18 -2.24 9.76
N SER A 154 -6.67 -2.84 8.67
CA SER A 154 -8.08 -3.21 8.52
C SER A 154 -8.23 -4.74 8.45
N THR A 155 -8.69 -5.35 9.53
CA THR A 155 -8.95 -6.80 9.60
C THR A 155 -9.96 -7.23 8.54
N LYS A 156 -11.06 -6.47 8.41
CA LYS A 156 -12.07 -6.71 7.38
C LYS A 156 -11.47 -6.71 5.97
N TYR A 157 -10.59 -5.75 5.66
CA TYR A 157 -9.92 -5.72 4.37
C TYR A 157 -9.10 -7.00 4.14
N TYR A 158 -8.39 -7.49 5.15
CA TYR A 158 -7.58 -8.71 5.03
C TYR A 158 -8.45 -9.94 4.78
N GLU A 159 -9.55 -10.09 5.51
CA GLU A 159 -10.51 -11.19 5.31
C GLU A 159 -11.13 -11.16 3.93
N ASP A 160 -11.67 -10.00 3.51
CA ASP A 160 -12.30 -9.82 2.20
C ASP A 160 -11.29 -10.09 1.07
N THR A 161 -10.07 -9.55 1.19
CA THR A 161 -8.99 -9.75 0.22
C THR A 161 -8.59 -11.22 0.12
N ALA A 162 -8.41 -11.90 1.25
CA ALA A 162 -8.04 -13.31 1.28
C ALA A 162 -9.10 -14.19 0.60
N LYS A 163 -10.39 -13.94 0.88
CA LYS A 163 -11.52 -14.62 0.24
C LYS A 163 -11.53 -14.38 -1.28
N ILE A 164 -11.43 -13.12 -1.71
CA ILE A 164 -11.45 -12.78 -3.15
C ILE A 164 -10.28 -13.41 -3.91
N LEU A 165 -9.07 -13.32 -3.37
CA LEU A 165 -7.88 -13.91 -3.99
C LEU A 165 -7.97 -15.45 -4.00
N GLY A 166 -8.39 -16.06 -2.89
CA GLY A 166 -8.60 -17.50 -2.79
C GLY A 166 -9.59 -18.01 -3.84
N ASN A 167 -10.77 -17.38 -3.92
CA ASN A 167 -11.79 -17.73 -4.91
C ASN A 167 -11.31 -17.53 -6.36
N THR A 168 -10.54 -16.47 -6.61
CA THR A 168 -9.96 -16.20 -7.94
C THR A 168 -8.97 -17.29 -8.35
N ILE A 169 -8.10 -17.72 -7.42
CA ILE A 169 -7.13 -18.80 -7.66
C ILE A 169 -7.86 -20.11 -7.90
N MET A 170 -8.81 -20.47 -7.03
CA MET A 170 -9.60 -21.71 -7.14
C MET A 170 -10.35 -21.79 -8.47
N ARG A 171 -11.02 -20.71 -8.88
CA ARG A 171 -11.74 -20.64 -10.17
C ARG A 171 -10.78 -20.83 -11.34
N ARG A 172 -9.59 -20.22 -11.29
CA ARG A 172 -8.60 -20.33 -12.38
C ARG A 172 -7.96 -21.72 -12.43
N LEU A 173 -7.65 -22.32 -11.29
CA LEU A 173 -7.12 -23.69 -11.22
C LEU A 173 -8.15 -24.71 -11.70
N ALA A 174 -9.41 -24.60 -11.27
CA ALA A 174 -10.50 -25.47 -11.73
C ALA A 174 -10.73 -25.39 -13.26
N THR A 175 -10.46 -24.23 -13.86
CA THR A 175 -10.56 -24.05 -15.32
C THR A 175 -9.34 -24.58 -16.08
N THR A 176 -8.14 -24.45 -15.51
CA THR A 176 -6.85 -24.77 -16.18
C THR A 176 -6.49 -26.24 -16.05
N MET A 177 -6.72 -26.83 -14.87
CA MET A 177 -6.68 -28.27 -14.70
C MET A 177 -8.02 -28.80 -15.19
N LYS A 178 -8.06 -29.56 -16.30
CA LYS A 178 -9.26 -30.30 -16.76
C LYS A 178 -9.68 -31.37 -15.73
N VAL A 179 -9.94 -31.00 -14.48
CA VAL A 179 -10.77 -31.77 -13.58
C VAL A 179 -12.17 -31.63 -14.17
N ARG A 180 -12.59 -32.65 -14.92
CA ARG A 180 -13.99 -32.80 -15.36
C ARG A 180 -14.82 -32.90 -14.09
N ILE A 181 -15.27 -31.78 -13.55
CA ILE A 181 -16.38 -31.75 -12.60
C ILE A 181 -17.59 -32.15 -13.45
N PRO A 182 -18.22 -33.32 -13.24
CA PRO A 182 -19.45 -33.63 -13.93
C PRO A 182 -20.50 -32.66 -13.39
N TYR A 183 -20.78 -31.61 -14.15
CA TYR A 183 -21.94 -30.78 -13.91
C TYR A 183 -23.16 -31.57 -14.38
N GLN A 184 -23.63 -32.50 -13.54
CA GLN A 184 -25.00 -33.00 -13.61
C GLN A 184 -25.80 -32.25 -12.55
N MET A 185 -26.32 -31.09 -12.93
CA MET A 185 -27.45 -30.50 -12.22
C MET A 185 -28.72 -31.23 -12.70
N PRO A 186 -29.63 -31.63 -11.81
CA PRO A 186 -31.00 -31.87 -12.20
C PRO A 186 -31.58 -30.51 -12.61
N VAL A 187 -31.82 -30.33 -13.90
CA VAL A 187 -32.60 -29.19 -14.40
C VAL A 187 -34.04 -29.43 -13.98
N GLY A 188 -34.42 -28.89 -12.82
CA GLY A 188 -35.80 -28.57 -12.53
C GLY A 188 -36.14 -27.29 -13.27
N GLU A 189 -37.05 -27.39 -14.23
CA GLU A 189 -37.61 -26.27 -14.97
C GLU A 189 -38.16 -25.21 -13.99
N GLN A 190 -37.56 -24.01 -13.95
CA GLN A 190 -38.23 -22.71 -13.91
C GLN A 190 -37.24 -21.56 -13.64
N GLU A 191 -37.22 -20.63 -14.59
CA GLU A 191 -36.68 -19.26 -14.62
C GLU A 191 -35.15 -19.01 -14.62
N PRO A 192 -34.68 -18.08 -15.49
CA PRO A 192 -33.28 -17.65 -15.50
C PRO A 192 -32.96 -16.85 -14.23
N PRO A 193 -31.74 -16.98 -13.63
CA PRO A 193 -31.43 -16.27 -12.40
C PRO A 193 -31.34 -14.75 -12.66
N PRO A 194 -31.79 -13.91 -11.71
CA PRO A 194 -31.73 -12.47 -11.84
C PRO A 194 -30.28 -12.00 -11.96
N LEU A 195 -30.07 -11.08 -12.89
CA LEU A 195 -28.80 -10.46 -13.21
C LEU A 195 -28.42 -9.46 -12.09
N LEU A 196 -28.14 -9.94 -10.88
CA LEU A 196 -27.63 -9.18 -9.73
C LEU A 196 -27.23 -10.12 -8.58
N ASP A 197 -26.35 -11.08 -8.85
CA ASP A 197 -25.66 -11.82 -7.79
C ASP A 197 -24.24 -11.25 -7.62
N LEU A 198 -23.97 -10.69 -6.45
CA LEU A 198 -22.70 -10.05 -6.07
C LEU A 198 -21.53 -11.04 -5.98
N GLY A 199 -21.72 -12.31 -6.35
CA GLY A 199 -20.64 -13.28 -6.56
C GLY A 199 -19.82 -13.57 -5.31
N LEU A 200 -20.38 -13.27 -4.14
CA LEU A 200 -19.93 -13.64 -2.81
C LEU A 200 -20.61 -14.95 -2.38
N GLY A 201 -20.78 -15.89 -3.31
CA GLY A 201 -21.28 -17.22 -2.99
C GLY A 201 -20.36 -17.90 -1.98
N ASP A 202 -20.96 -18.29 -0.87
CA ASP A 202 -20.35 -19.02 0.23
C ASP A 202 -19.79 -20.38 -0.24
N ASP A 203 -18.69 -20.74 0.40
CA ASP A 203 -17.91 -21.98 0.34
C ASP A 203 -17.18 -22.36 -0.96
N PRO A 204 -15.88 -22.73 -0.86
CA PRO A 204 -15.17 -23.34 -1.97
C PRO A 204 -15.85 -24.66 -2.36
N PRO A 205 -15.87 -25.02 -3.66
CA PRO A 205 -16.54 -26.23 -4.13
C PRO A 205 -15.93 -27.47 -3.46
N ILE A 206 -16.79 -28.30 -2.86
CA ILE A 206 -16.44 -29.59 -2.25
C ILE A 206 -16.17 -30.60 -3.38
N VAL A 207 -14.94 -31.10 -3.49
CA VAL A 207 -14.55 -32.07 -4.53
C VAL A 207 -14.40 -33.46 -3.91
N SER A 208 -15.19 -34.45 -4.33
CA SER A 208 -15.06 -35.84 -3.89
C SER A 208 -13.96 -36.59 -4.66
N THR A 209 -13.17 -37.41 -3.96
CA THR A 209 -12.13 -38.27 -4.55
C THR A 209 -12.68 -39.66 -4.92
N PRO A 210 -12.00 -40.42 -5.80
CA PRO A 210 -12.37 -41.80 -6.13
C PRO A 210 -12.41 -42.78 -4.94
N SER A 211 -11.84 -42.39 -3.79
CA SER A 211 -11.88 -43.15 -2.54
C SER A 211 -13.00 -42.72 -1.58
N GLY A 212 -13.91 -41.84 -2.03
CA GLY A 212 -15.02 -41.32 -1.22
C GLY A 212 -14.62 -40.24 -0.21
N LYS A 213 -13.34 -39.87 -0.13
CA LYS A 213 -12.87 -38.77 0.74
C LYS A 213 -13.03 -37.43 0.05
N LEU A 214 -13.46 -36.41 0.79
CA LEU A 214 -13.52 -35.03 0.30
C LEU A 214 -12.10 -34.46 0.15
N MET A 215 -11.78 -33.87 -1.00
CA MET A 215 -10.59 -33.02 -1.14
C MET A 215 -10.82 -31.74 -0.35
N GLU A 216 -9.91 -31.48 0.56
CA GLU A 216 -9.88 -30.27 1.38
C GLU A 216 -8.66 -29.45 0.95
N LEU A 217 -8.87 -28.18 0.59
CA LEU A 217 -7.78 -27.25 0.29
C LEU A 217 -6.98 -26.99 1.58
N ARG A 218 -5.83 -27.66 1.73
CA ARG A 218 -4.99 -27.53 2.93
C ARG A 218 -4.30 -26.16 3.04
N CYS A 219 -3.75 -25.65 1.94
CA CYS A 219 -3.17 -24.32 1.89
C CYS A 219 -3.09 -23.79 0.45
N VAL A 220 -3.14 -22.46 0.29
CA VAL A 220 -2.75 -21.76 -0.94
C VAL A 220 -1.46 -21.01 -0.65
N LEU A 221 -0.38 -21.40 -1.32
CA LEU A 221 0.90 -20.70 -1.27
C LEU A 221 1.00 -19.74 -2.45
N ALA A 222 0.70 -18.47 -2.21
CA ALA A 222 0.87 -17.40 -3.20
C ALA A 222 2.13 -16.60 -2.88
N VAL A 223 3.16 -16.72 -3.73
CA VAL A 223 4.35 -15.86 -3.66
C VAL A 223 4.04 -14.60 -4.44
N ILE A 224 3.77 -13.51 -3.72
CA ILE A 224 3.44 -12.22 -4.32
C ILE A 224 4.59 -11.25 -4.04
N ARG A 225 5.30 -10.85 -5.09
CA ARG A 225 6.34 -9.83 -5.00
C ARG A 225 5.73 -8.44 -5.12
N HIS A 226 6.09 -7.56 -4.19
CA HIS A 226 5.88 -6.12 -4.33
C HIS A 226 6.73 -5.65 -5.52
N GLY A 227 6.17 -4.87 -6.47
CA GLY A 227 6.98 -4.26 -7.54
C GLY A 227 8.12 -3.44 -6.95
N ASP A 228 9.26 -3.38 -7.65
CA ASP A 228 10.55 -2.82 -7.18
C ASP A 228 10.44 -1.38 -6.66
N ARG A 229 9.99 -1.22 -5.41
CA ARG A 229 10.28 -0.05 -4.61
C ARG A 229 11.76 -0.10 -4.25
N THR A 230 12.45 1.03 -4.32
CA THR A 230 13.81 1.17 -3.77
C THR A 230 13.86 0.47 -2.42
N PRO A 231 14.66 -0.60 -2.27
CA PRO A 231 14.63 -1.42 -1.07
C PRO A 231 14.87 -0.53 0.13
N LYS A 232 13.90 -0.47 1.05
CA LYS A 232 14.23 0.01 2.40
C LYS A 232 15.32 -0.94 2.86
N GLN A 233 16.52 -0.43 3.17
CA GLN A 233 17.64 -1.20 3.72
C GLN A 233 17.23 -1.76 5.09
N LYS A 234 16.39 -2.78 5.06
CA LYS A 234 15.83 -3.48 6.21
C LYS A 234 16.70 -4.69 6.42
N MET A 235 17.63 -4.57 7.35
CA MET A 235 18.37 -5.70 7.84
C MET A 235 17.51 -6.44 8.87
N LYS A 236 17.40 -7.75 8.74
CA LYS A 236 16.85 -8.63 9.79
C LYS A 236 18.02 -9.46 10.30
N VAL A 237 18.29 -9.37 11.59
CA VAL A 237 19.38 -10.09 12.25
C VAL A 237 18.78 -10.83 13.42
N ILE A 238 19.16 -12.10 13.56
CA ILE A 238 18.88 -12.88 14.76
C ILE A 238 20.01 -12.56 15.74
N VAL A 239 19.67 -12.09 16.94
CA VAL A 239 20.63 -11.73 17.98
C VAL A 239 20.55 -12.73 19.12
N HIS A 240 21.72 -13.16 19.59
CA HIS A 240 21.85 -14.09 20.72
C HIS A 240 22.58 -13.47 21.93
N ASP A 241 23.22 -12.32 21.75
CA ASP A 241 23.98 -11.65 22.83
C ASP A 241 23.05 -11.05 23.90
N GLU A 242 23.31 -11.36 25.17
CA GLU A 242 22.52 -10.94 26.34
C GLU A 242 22.34 -9.42 26.43
N ARG A 243 23.30 -8.63 25.94
CA ARG A 243 23.23 -7.16 25.97
C ARG A 243 22.09 -6.63 25.10
N PHE A 244 21.77 -7.29 23.98
CA PHE A 244 20.58 -6.94 23.19
C PHE A 244 19.28 -7.22 23.96
N PHE A 245 19.24 -8.29 24.77
CA PHE A 245 18.10 -8.58 25.65
C PHE A 245 17.99 -7.58 26.80
N ALA A 246 19.13 -7.12 27.35
CA ALA A 246 19.15 -6.06 28.35
C ALA A 246 18.61 -4.73 27.78
N LEU A 247 19.03 -4.36 26.56
CA LEU A 247 18.47 -3.23 25.83
C LEU A 247 16.96 -3.39 25.58
N PHE A 248 16.54 -4.60 25.20
CA PHE A 248 15.13 -4.94 25.02
C PHE A 248 14.33 -4.79 26.31
N LYS A 249 14.88 -5.23 27.44
CA LYS A 249 14.29 -5.06 28.78
C LYS A 249 14.18 -3.58 29.17
N LYS A 250 15.24 -2.80 28.96
CA LYS A 250 15.33 -1.37 29.30
C LYS A 250 14.20 -0.55 28.69
N TYR A 251 13.76 -0.91 27.48
CA TYR A 251 12.67 -0.23 26.77
C TYR A 251 11.33 -0.98 26.85
N ASP A 252 11.10 -1.77 27.90
CA ASP A 252 9.84 -2.51 28.17
C ASP A 252 9.44 -3.49 27.04
N GLY A 253 10.41 -4.01 26.28
CA GLY A 253 10.17 -4.90 25.14
C GLY A 253 9.41 -6.18 25.51
N PHE A 254 9.68 -6.75 26.69
CA PHE A 254 9.03 -7.99 27.16
C PHE A 254 7.53 -7.83 27.42
N LYS A 255 7.05 -6.61 27.71
CA LYS A 255 5.61 -6.37 27.91
C LYS A 255 4.87 -6.28 26.57
N LYS A 256 5.53 -5.80 25.51
CA LYS A 256 4.92 -5.49 24.22
C LYS A 256 5.35 -6.44 23.09
N ASN A 257 6.25 -7.37 23.38
CA ASN A 257 6.95 -8.24 22.41
C ASN A 257 7.64 -7.49 21.26
N GLU A 258 7.78 -6.16 21.37
CA GLU A 258 8.48 -5.30 20.42
C GLU A 258 8.99 -4.03 21.11
N ILE A 259 10.09 -3.48 20.59
CA ILE A 259 10.55 -2.13 20.91
C ILE A 259 10.66 -1.32 19.61
N LYS A 260 10.23 -0.05 19.65
CA LYS A 260 10.33 0.88 18.51
C LYS A 260 11.25 2.03 18.88
N MET A 261 12.51 1.93 18.49
CA MET A 261 13.52 2.98 18.70
C MET A 261 13.54 3.93 17.50
N LYS A 262 13.35 5.22 17.75
CA LYS A 262 13.31 6.27 16.71
C LYS A 262 14.14 7.50 17.06
N ARG A 263 14.43 7.73 18.35
CA ARG A 263 15.17 8.91 18.81
C ARG A 263 16.67 8.70 18.58
N PRO A 264 17.43 9.75 18.21
CA PRO A 264 18.87 9.63 17.95
C PRO A 264 19.63 8.90 19.07
N ASN A 265 19.36 9.24 20.34
CA ASN A 265 20.05 8.63 21.48
C ASN A 265 19.79 7.11 21.59
N GLN A 266 18.59 6.66 21.25
CA GLN A 266 18.25 5.23 21.26
C GLN A 266 18.96 4.49 20.12
N LEU A 267 19.06 5.11 18.94
CA LEU A 267 19.76 4.54 17.80
C LEU A 267 21.27 4.50 18.02
N MET A 268 21.83 5.51 18.68
CA MET A 268 23.23 5.52 19.11
C MET A 268 23.53 4.39 20.09
N GLU A 269 22.64 4.14 21.06
CA GLU A 269 22.79 3.05 22.02
C GLU A 269 22.84 1.67 21.33
N VAL A 270 21.99 1.44 20.32
CA VAL A 270 22.02 0.22 19.50
C VAL A 270 23.32 0.13 18.68
N LEU A 271 23.74 1.24 18.09
CA LEU A 271 24.93 1.29 17.24
C LEU A 271 26.21 0.99 18.04
N GLU A 272 26.34 1.59 19.22
CA GLU A 272 27.52 1.41 20.05
C GLU A 272 27.59 -0.02 20.57
N LEU A 273 26.46 -0.55 21.04
CA LEU A 273 26.38 -1.95 21.44
C LEU A 273 26.77 -2.91 20.29
N ALA A 274 26.29 -2.66 19.08
CA ALA A 274 26.63 -3.47 17.92
C ALA A 274 28.13 -3.39 17.57
N ARG A 275 28.75 -2.22 17.75
CA ARG A 275 30.20 -2.02 17.53
C ARG A 275 31.04 -2.73 18.58
N GLU A 276 30.66 -2.65 19.85
CA GLU A 276 31.33 -3.36 20.94
C GLU A 276 31.33 -4.87 20.69
N ILE A 277 30.16 -5.45 20.41
CA ILE A 277 30.01 -6.88 20.09
C ILE A 277 30.85 -7.27 18.87
N LEU A 278 30.85 -6.44 17.82
CA LEU A 278 31.62 -6.71 16.61
C LEU A 278 33.12 -6.69 16.89
N ALA A 279 33.60 -5.72 17.68
CA ALA A 279 35.01 -5.61 18.04
C ALA A 279 35.48 -6.84 18.85
N GLU A 280 34.68 -7.31 19.80
CA GLU A 280 34.97 -8.51 20.59
C GLU A 280 35.07 -9.78 19.71
N HIS A 281 34.14 -9.95 18.76
CA HIS A 281 34.17 -11.09 17.84
C HIS A 281 35.35 -11.02 16.85
N MET A 282 35.76 -9.81 16.44
CA MET A 282 36.94 -9.65 15.60
C MET A 282 38.24 -9.97 16.35
N VAL A 283 38.31 -9.67 17.65
CA VAL A 283 39.45 -10.04 18.50
C VAL A 283 39.49 -11.55 18.75
N SER A 284 38.34 -12.19 19.00
CA SER A 284 38.23 -13.66 19.13
C SER A 284 38.70 -14.39 17.86
N PHE A 285 38.34 -13.90 16.67
CA PHE A 285 38.77 -14.51 15.39
C PHE A 285 40.28 -14.47 15.15
N ILE A 286 41.00 -13.53 15.78
CA ILE A 286 42.45 -13.40 15.66
C ILE A 286 43.16 -14.38 16.60
N PHE A 287 42.59 -14.64 17.79
CA PHE A 287 43.16 -15.58 18.76
C PHE A 287 42.88 -17.06 18.44
N ASP A 288 41.77 -17.38 17.76
CA ASP A 288 41.46 -18.76 17.33
C ASP A 288 42.28 -19.23 16.09
N ARG A 289 43.18 -18.40 15.57
CA ARG A 289 44.09 -18.72 14.45
C ARG A 289 45.57 -18.88 14.85
N PHE A 290 45.88 -18.90 16.14
CA PHE A 290 47.22 -19.19 16.67
C PHE A 290 47.20 -20.38 17.62
#